data_AF-A0A6L9YNY0-F1
#
_entry.id   AF-A0A6L9YNY0-F1
#
_cell.length_a   1.000
_cell.length_b   1.000
_cell.length_c   1.000
_cell.angle_alpha   90.00
_cell.angle_beta   90.00
_cell.angle_gamma   90.00
#
_symmetry.space_group_name_H-M   'P 1'
#
loop_
_entity.id
_entity.type
_entity.pdbx_description
1 polymer ?
#
loop_
_entity_poly.entity_id
_entity_poly.type
_entity_poly.pdbx_seq_one_letter_code
_entity_poly.pdbx_strand_id
1 'polypeptide(L)'
;MVAYINNPENFADEPSTQRQLAQPHLVLLFTFLQLLRYPQQQFKALTQRYLDFYYKEVLQLRTKEEVPDKIHGIFELAQGEEAHLINKGTLLSAGQDSQGVNINYATDEDIVVNQVQVASIKTLFLEKTYIGLEEIHNQDNKSDQSFETMLRWAVGSPNQGDKLPDFNGESVDIDYLKDTIYQGIKNPEQISEEEEEKDSLENYIKNQLFFVSTEDFKYCFDIHDRQINKDNPEVEEPTELEWNEVYKIIEKAYRKKITMGRRNALKQKREQSDFKSMMEWALGHPNPGDPLPKMPNGYTTLQEIVADLDQERVIRYVKEELYLSVADFRKIMEIQATTENPDWKEVYRLVEKAQTKKRNFTYPPIGKTEIKNIHGSSLVDAEEGQVTKAQRFQTFGNITHTSQNSIGFAVTSPVLLLQEGTRKITLTFASEGNTLNRDTFQEILNSDPFEIYLSSEAQWIQLQDFEAKVGDFLVEEPLGRVFKLGDTPKSPLKKGDFEYGSPLF
;
A
#
# COMPACT_ATOMS: atom_id res chain seq x y z
N MET A 1 -32.37 65.54 -11.30
CA MET A 1 -32.59 65.15 -12.72
C MET A 1 -33.59 63.99 -12.84
N VAL A 2 -33.26 62.74 -12.50
CA VAL A 2 -34.21 61.60 -12.62
C VAL A 2 -35.53 61.81 -11.85
N ALA A 3 -35.46 62.45 -10.67
CA ALA A 3 -36.64 62.79 -9.88
C ALA A 3 -37.59 63.79 -10.58
N TYR A 4 -37.06 64.76 -11.33
CA TYR A 4 -37.87 65.72 -12.11
C TYR A 4 -38.56 65.05 -13.30
N ILE A 5 -37.88 64.11 -13.96
CA ILE A 5 -38.42 63.35 -15.10
C ILE A 5 -39.62 62.48 -14.68
N ASN A 6 -39.54 61.85 -13.50
CA ASN A 6 -40.60 60.98 -13.02
C ASN A 6 -41.78 61.75 -12.43
N ASN A 7 -41.55 62.86 -11.72
CA ASN A 7 -42.57 63.68 -11.06
C ASN A 7 -42.19 65.17 -11.09
N PRO A 8 -42.45 65.89 -12.19
CA PRO A 8 -42.07 67.30 -12.34
C PRO A 8 -42.85 68.23 -11.40
N GLU A 9 -44.02 67.81 -10.91
CA GLU A 9 -44.87 68.56 -9.99
C GLU A 9 -44.26 68.69 -8.59
N ASN A 10 -43.39 67.75 -8.18
CA ASN A 10 -42.68 67.80 -6.89
C ASN A 10 -41.67 68.95 -6.79
N PHE A 11 -41.45 69.69 -7.88
CA PHE A 11 -40.56 70.85 -7.95
C PHE A 11 -41.33 72.18 -8.04
N ALA A 12 -42.66 72.16 -7.87
CA ALA A 12 -43.52 73.35 -7.94
C ALA A 12 -43.20 74.41 -6.87
N ASP A 13 -42.71 73.98 -5.70
CA ASP A 13 -42.35 74.88 -4.59
C ASP A 13 -40.95 75.52 -4.74
N GLU A 14 -40.18 75.16 -5.79
CA GLU A 14 -38.87 75.75 -6.13
C GLU A 14 -38.85 76.36 -7.55
N PRO A 15 -39.36 77.59 -7.75
CA PRO A 15 -39.61 78.15 -9.08
C PRO A 15 -38.34 78.36 -9.93
N SER A 16 -37.20 78.64 -9.29
CA SER A 16 -35.91 78.81 -9.97
C SER A 16 -35.38 77.50 -10.55
N THR A 17 -35.43 76.43 -9.76
CA THR A 17 -35.01 75.08 -10.14
C THR A 17 -35.92 74.52 -11.22
N GLN A 18 -37.23 74.73 -11.08
CA GLN A 18 -38.23 74.31 -12.07
C GLN A 18 -38.02 75.01 -13.42
N ARG A 19 -37.80 76.33 -13.44
CA ARG A 19 -37.52 77.06 -14.70
C ARG A 19 -36.25 76.59 -15.39
N GLN A 20 -35.21 76.25 -14.65
CA GLN A 20 -33.97 75.75 -15.23
C GLN A 20 -34.19 74.37 -15.86
N LEU A 21 -34.90 73.46 -15.20
CA LEU A 21 -35.13 72.10 -15.69
C LEU A 21 -36.25 71.99 -16.74
N ALA A 22 -37.20 72.93 -16.76
CA ALA A 22 -38.30 73.00 -17.73
C ALA A 22 -37.91 73.64 -19.08
N GLN A 23 -36.64 74.01 -19.28
CA GLN A 23 -36.19 74.58 -20.55
C GLN A 23 -36.44 73.56 -21.68
N PRO A 24 -37.03 73.97 -22.83
CA PRO A 24 -37.50 73.03 -23.85
C PRO A 24 -36.45 72.03 -24.34
N HIS A 25 -35.19 72.46 -24.43
CA HIS A 25 -34.08 71.60 -24.85
C HIS A 25 -33.73 70.54 -23.79
N LEU A 26 -33.86 70.85 -22.50
CA LEU A 26 -33.63 69.88 -21.42
C LEU A 26 -34.79 68.90 -21.29
N VAL A 27 -36.04 69.37 -21.41
CA VAL A 27 -37.21 68.48 -21.41
C VAL A 27 -37.15 67.50 -22.58
N LEU A 28 -36.75 67.97 -23.77
CA LEU A 28 -36.52 67.11 -24.93
C LEU A 28 -35.42 66.07 -24.66
N LEU A 29 -34.28 66.49 -24.11
CA LEU A 29 -33.17 65.60 -23.74
C LEU A 29 -33.62 64.56 -22.68
N PHE A 30 -34.38 64.98 -21.68
CA PHE A 30 -34.89 64.12 -20.63
C PHE A 30 -35.87 63.06 -21.15
N THR A 31 -36.79 63.48 -22.02
CA THR A 31 -37.72 62.58 -22.70
C THR A 31 -36.95 61.57 -23.55
N PHE A 32 -35.94 62.02 -24.29
CA PHE A 32 -35.05 61.14 -25.05
C PHE A 32 -34.35 60.11 -24.16
N LEU A 33 -33.75 60.53 -23.04
CA LEU A 33 -33.08 59.61 -22.10
C LEU A 33 -34.05 58.62 -21.44
N GLN A 34 -35.30 59.03 -21.19
CA GLN A 34 -36.34 58.13 -20.67
C GLN A 34 -36.75 57.10 -21.72
N LEU A 35 -36.95 57.51 -22.98
CA LEU A 35 -37.26 56.62 -24.09
C LEU A 35 -36.10 55.66 -24.39
N LEU A 36 -34.85 56.10 -24.19
CA LEU A 36 -33.65 55.26 -24.37
C LEU A 36 -33.58 54.08 -23.39
N ARG A 37 -34.29 54.12 -22.25
CA ARG A 37 -34.31 53.02 -21.28
C ARG A 37 -34.99 51.75 -21.81
N TYR A 38 -36.02 51.88 -22.66
CA TYR A 38 -36.73 50.74 -23.23
C TYR A 38 -35.84 49.86 -24.12
N PRO A 39 -35.13 50.39 -25.15
CA PRO A 39 -34.21 49.59 -25.92
C PRO A 39 -33.03 49.09 -25.08
N GLN A 40 -32.53 49.86 -24.09
CA GLN A 40 -31.49 49.38 -23.17
C GLN A 40 -31.91 48.12 -22.40
N GLN A 41 -33.14 48.06 -21.89
CA GLN A 41 -33.67 46.87 -21.22
C GLN A 41 -33.82 45.68 -22.18
N GLN A 42 -34.29 45.94 -23.41
CA GLN A 42 -34.40 44.91 -24.45
C GLN A 42 -33.02 44.35 -24.85
N PHE A 43 -32.00 45.22 -24.99
CA PHE A 43 -30.62 44.78 -25.23
C PHE A 43 -30.05 43.97 -24.07
N LYS A 44 -30.34 44.34 -22.81
CA LYS A 44 -29.94 43.54 -21.65
C LYS A 44 -30.57 42.15 -21.65
N ALA A 45 -31.83 42.03 -22.07
CA ALA A 45 -32.51 40.74 -22.22
C ALA A 45 -32.01 39.92 -23.42
N LEU A 46 -31.55 40.57 -24.48
CA LEU A 46 -31.02 39.91 -25.68
C LEU A 46 -29.77 39.09 -25.37
N THR A 47 -28.88 39.61 -24.51
CA THR A 47 -27.68 38.86 -24.08
C THR A 47 -28.05 37.56 -23.39
N GLN A 48 -29.00 37.59 -22.45
CA GLN A 48 -29.47 36.39 -21.75
C GLN A 48 -30.14 35.40 -22.72
N ARG A 49 -31.01 35.88 -23.61
CA ARG A 49 -31.67 35.05 -24.62
C ARG A 49 -30.69 34.41 -25.59
N TYR A 50 -29.65 35.12 -26.00
CA TYR A 50 -28.62 34.55 -26.88
C TYR A 50 -27.81 33.45 -26.16
N LEU A 51 -27.47 33.65 -24.88
CA LEU A 51 -26.82 32.61 -24.08
C LEU A 51 -27.73 31.38 -23.91
N ASP A 52 -29.01 31.60 -23.59
CA ASP A 52 -29.99 30.51 -23.48
C ASP A 52 -30.16 29.75 -24.82
N PHE A 53 -30.27 30.47 -25.94
CA PHE A 53 -30.31 29.87 -27.28
C PHE A 53 -29.05 29.06 -27.59
N TYR A 54 -27.87 29.66 -27.40
CA TYR A 54 -26.61 29.00 -27.72
C TYR A 54 -26.39 27.76 -26.86
N TYR A 55 -26.64 27.83 -25.55
CA TYR A 55 -26.42 26.69 -24.66
C TYR A 55 -27.52 25.63 -24.75
N LYS A 56 -28.81 26.02 -24.82
CA LYS A 56 -29.93 25.06 -24.77
C LYS A 56 -30.38 24.56 -26.15
N GLU A 57 -30.29 25.38 -27.19
CA GLU A 57 -30.79 25.02 -28.53
C GLU A 57 -29.66 24.59 -29.48
N VAL A 58 -28.53 25.32 -29.50
CA VAL A 58 -27.39 24.99 -30.38
C VAL A 58 -26.53 23.87 -29.78
N LEU A 59 -26.05 24.05 -28.55
CA LEU A 59 -25.22 23.07 -27.85
C LEU A 59 -26.05 21.97 -27.17
N GLN A 60 -27.39 22.15 -27.08
CA GLN A 60 -28.33 21.19 -26.48
C GLN A 60 -27.95 20.76 -25.06
N LEU A 61 -27.31 21.67 -24.31
CA LEU A 61 -27.01 21.43 -22.90
C LEU A 61 -28.32 21.34 -22.14
N ARG A 62 -28.48 20.23 -21.42
CA ARG A 62 -29.62 20.01 -20.53
C ARG A 62 -29.25 20.43 -19.13
N THR A 63 -30.19 21.05 -18.42
CA THR A 63 -30.05 21.25 -16.98
C THR A 63 -29.85 19.88 -16.33
N LYS A 64 -28.88 19.77 -15.43
CA LYS A 64 -28.63 18.54 -14.69
C LYS A 64 -29.90 18.17 -13.92
N GLU A 65 -30.31 16.90 -14.02
CA GLU A 65 -31.47 16.40 -13.29
C GLU A 65 -31.26 16.52 -11.78
N GLU A 66 -32.38 16.67 -11.07
CA GLU A 66 -32.39 16.64 -9.61
C GLU A 66 -31.93 15.26 -9.13
N VAL A 67 -30.96 15.22 -8.23
CA VAL A 67 -30.48 13.99 -7.61
C VAL A 67 -31.10 13.92 -6.22
N PRO A 68 -31.97 12.94 -5.92
CA PRO A 68 -32.59 12.81 -4.63
C PRO A 68 -31.56 12.63 -3.51
N ASP A 69 -31.83 13.27 -2.38
CA ASP A 69 -31.02 13.18 -1.17
C ASP A 69 -31.03 11.75 -0.62
N LYS A 70 -29.97 11.35 0.07
CA LYS A 70 -29.87 10.06 0.76
C LYS A 70 -29.56 10.26 2.23
N ILE A 71 -30.15 9.42 3.08
CA ILE A 71 -29.93 9.41 4.54
C ILE A 71 -29.66 7.99 5.03
N HIS A 72 -29.01 7.85 6.18
CA HIS A 72 -28.89 6.58 6.87
C HIS A 72 -29.99 6.46 7.92
N GLY A 73 -30.79 5.39 7.84
CA GLY A 73 -31.77 5.00 8.86
C GLY A 73 -31.19 3.93 9.78
N ILE A 74 -31.40 4.07 11.10
CA ILE A 74 -31.08 3.04 12.09
C ILE A 74 -32.40 2.49 12.61
N PHE A 75 -32.53 1.16 12.61
CA PHE A 75 -33.74 0.45 13.04
C PHE A 75 -33.45 -0.30 14.33
N GLU A 76 -34.38 -0.24 15.27
CA GLU A 76 -34.35 -1.02 16.50
C GLU A 76 -35.60 -1.93 16.52
N LEU A 77 -35.43 -3.15 17.02
CA LEU A 77 -36.56 -4.08 17.16
C LEU A 77 -37.44 -3.69 18.35
N ALA A 78 -38.75 -3.90 18.18
CA ALA A 78 -39.68 -3.86 19.30
C ALA A 78 -39.39 -5.01 20.29
N GLN A 79 -39.73 -4.79 21.56
CA GLN A 79 -39.53 -5.77 22.61
C GLN A 79 -40.29 -7.08 22.30
N GLY A 80 -39.57 -8.21 22.30
CA GLY A 80 -40.14 -9.54 22.07
C GLY A 80 -40.04 -10.06 20.63
N GLU A 81 -39.51 -9.27 19.69
CA GLU A 81 -39.16 -9.76 18.34
C GLU A 81 -37.69 -10.20 18.27
N GLU A 82 -37.41 -11.32 17.60
CA GLU A 82 -36.04 -11.82 17.37
C GLU A 82 -35.44 -11.27 16.07
N ALA A 83 -36.26 -11.10 15.04
CA ALA A 83 -35.89 -10.52 13.76
C ALA A 83 -37.10 -9.97 12.98
N HIS A 84 -36.87 -8.97 12.14
CA HIS A 84 -37.88 -8.36 11.27
C HIS A 84 -37.32 -8.04 9.88
N LEU A 85 -38.06 -8.35 8.81
CA LEU A 85 -37.69 -8.03 7.43
C LEU A 85 -38.33 -6.70 7.00
N ILE A 86 -37.49 -5.74 6.62
CA ILE A 86 -37.89 -4.49 5.98
C ILE A 86 -37.61 -4.63 4.48
N ASN A 87 -38.66 -4.65 3.66
CA ASN A 87 -38.49 -4.75 2.21
C ASN A 87 -37.94 -3.44 1.64
N LYS A 88 -37.25 -3.53 0.50
CA LYS A 88 -36.90 -2.42 -0.36
C LYS A 88 -38.16 -1.63 -0.74
N GLY A 89 -38.04 -0.32 -0.75
CA GLY A 89 -39.15 0.58 -1.06
C GLY A 89 -40.05 0.89 0.14
N THR A 90 -39.73 0.40 1.34
CA THR A 90 -40.47 0.75 2.56
C THR A 90 -40.35 2.24 2.81
N LEU A 91 -41.49 2.92 2.96
CA LEU A 91 -41.55 4.36 3.11
C LEU A 91 -41.33 4.77 4.57
N LEU A 92 -40.37 5.66 4.78
CA LEU A 92 -40.00 6.27 6.05
C LEU A 92 -40.36 7.76 6.02
N SER A 93 -41.20 8.20 6.95
CA SER A 93 -41.61 9.60 7.02
C SER A 93 -40.51 10.46 7.66
N ALA A 94 -40.16 11.58 7.04
CA ALA A 94 -39.15 12.53 7.50
C ALA A 94 -39.73 13.93 7.80
N GLY A 95 -41.03 14.03 8.07
CA GLY A 95 -41.71 15.29 8.36
C GLY A 95 -42.16 16.04 7.10
N GLN A 96 -42.16 17.38 7.14
CA GLN A 96 -42.63 18.25 6.07
C GLN A 96 -41.57 19.27 5.67
N ASP A 97 -41.57 19.67 4.40
CA ASP A 97 -40.70 20.74 3.88
C ASP A 97 -41.22 22.15 4.25
N SER A 98 -40.47 23.17 3.82
CA SER A 98 -40.82 24.58 4.05
C SER A 98 -42.14 25.05 3.42
N GLN A 99 -42.71 24.26 2.51
CA GLN A 99 -44.00 24.51 1.84
C GLN A 99 -45.13 23.64 2.40
N GLY A 100 -44.86 22.79 3.42
CA GLY A 100 -45.83 21.91 4.04
C GLY A 100 -46.02 20.57 3.32
N VAL A 101 -45.13 20.19 2.40
CA VAL A 101 -45.19 18.92 1.67
C VAL A 101 -44.49 17.82 2.46
N ASN A 102 -45.13 16.66 2.63
CA ASN A 102 -44.54 15.52 3.35
C ASN A 102 -43.30 14.98 2.62
N ILE A 103 -42.21 14.81 3.36
CA ILE A 103 -40.99 14.19 2.87
C ILE A 103 -41.01 12.72 3.28
N ASN A 104 -40.88 11.82 2.30
CA ASN A 104 -40.75 10.38 2.53
C ASN A 104 -39.47 9.88 1.87
N TYR A 105 -38.71 9.07 2.61
CA TYR A 105 -37.61 8.28 2.06
C TYR A 105 -38.05 6.85 1.84
N ALA A 106 -37.45 6.18 0.88
CA ALA A 106 -37.67 4.76 0.65
C ALA A 106 -36.39 3.99 0.95
N THR A 107 -36.49 2.81 1.58
CA THR A 107 -35.36 1.89 1.71
C THR A 107 -34.88 1.46 0.32
N ASP A 108 -33.56 1.39 0.13
CA ASP A 108 -32.92 1.07 -1.15
C ASP A 108 -32.66 -0.43 -1.34
N GLU A 109 -32.72 -1.21 -0.26
CA GLU A 109 -32.56 -2.66 -0.21
C GLU A 109 -33.47 -3.34 0.84
N ASP A 110 -33.54 -4.67 0.77
CA ASP A 110 -34.18 -5.51 1.78
C ASP A 110 -33.23 -5.67 2.98
N ILE A 111 -33.71 -5.41 4.20
CA ILE A 111 -32.89 -5.45 5.43
C ILE A 111 -33.56 -6.36 6.46
N VAL A 112 -32.82 -7.31 7.03
CA VAL A 112 -33.26 -8.09 8.19
C VAL A 112 -32.66 -7.48 9.45
N VAL A 113 -33.50 -6.83 10.26
CA VAL A 113 -33.12 -6.27 11.56
C VAL A 113 -33.21 -7.38 12.60
N ASN A 114 -32.18 -7.56 13.43
CA ASN A 114 -32.13 -8.59 14.48
C ASN A 114 -31.64 -7.99 15.82
N GLN A 115 -31.44 -8.82 16.84
CA GLN A 115 -31.01 -8.39 18.18
C GLN A 115 -29.50 -8.10 18.30
N VAL A 116 -28.72 -8.18 17.21
CA VAL A 116 -27.27 -7.95 17.27
C VAL A 116 -26.99 -6.47 17.46
N GLN A 117 -26.16 -6.16 18.45
CA GLN A 117 -25.73 -4.80 18.77
C GLN A 117 -24.20 -4.71 18.74
N VAL A 118 -23.69 -3.54 18.40
CA VAL A 118 -22.26 -3.24 18.53
C VAL A 118 -21.95 -3.02 20.01
N ALA A 119 -21.48 -4.07 20.69
CA ALA A 119 -21.18 -4.03 22.12
C ALA A 119 -19.95 -3.19 22.45
N SER A 120 -18.91 -3.23 21.61
CA SER A 120 -17.74 -2.35 21.75
C SER A 120 -17.03 -2.08 20.43
N ILE A 121 -16.37 -0.92 20.34
CA ILE A 121 -15.47 -0.57 19.25
C ILE A 121 -14.10 -0.26 19.85
N LYS A 122 -13.10 -1.06 19.51
CA LYS A 122 -11.71 -0.89 19.95
C LYS A 122 -10.81 -0.52 18.78
N THR A 123 -9.81 0.31 19.05
CA THR A 123 -8.79 0.70 18.08
C THR A 123 -7.39 0.34 18.57
N LEU A 124 -6.51 0.04 17.62
CA LEU A 124 -5.10 -0.23 17.84
C LEU A 124 -4.28 0.77 17.01
N PHE A 125 -3.45 1.57 17.66
CA PHE A 125 -2.52 2.48 17.00
C PHE A 125 -1.09 1.98 17.20
N LEU A 126 -0.34 1.85 16.09
CA LEU A 126 1.06 1.43 16.08
C LEU A 126 1.94 2.65 15.86
N GLU A 127 2.74 3.03 16.86
CA GLU A 127 3.74 4.07 16.71
C GLU A 127 4.95 3.52 15.93
N LYS A 128 4.98 3.79 14.63
CA LYS A 128 6.03 3.31 13.73
C LYS A 128 7.02 4.43 13.43
N THR A 129 8.31 4.15 13.60
CA THR A 129 9.39 4.98 13.08
C THR A 129 10.07 4.22 11.94
N TYR A 130 10.23 4.88 10.80
CA TYR A 130 11.06 4.35 9.72
C TYR A 130 12.46 4.94 9.85
N ILE A 131 13.48 4.08 9.84
CA ILE A 131 14.89 4.45 9.91
C ILE A 131 15.52 4.07 8.57
N GLY A 132 15.93 5.08 7.80
CA GLY A 132 16.56 4.91 6.50
C GLY A 132 18.07 4.66 6.62
N LEU A 133 18.72 4.51 5.46
CA LEU A 133 20.16 4.27 5.39
C LEU A 133 20.99 5.39 6.04
N GLU A 134 20.58 6.64 5.85
CA GLU A 134 21.28 7.79 6.41
C GLU A 134 21.24 7.76 7.94
N GLU A 135 20.07 7.52 8.54
CA GLU A 135 19.96 7.42 9.99
C GLU A 135 20.72 6.20 10.52
N ILE A 136 20.65 5.04 9.84
CA ILE A 136 21.45 3.85 10.20
C ILE A 136 22.94 4.17 10.24
N HIS A 137 23.43 4.85 9.19
CA HIS A 137 24.83 5.21 9.07
C HIS A 137 25.26 6.29 10.09
N ASN A 138 24.36 7.18 10.48
CA ASN A 138 24.65 8.23 11.46
C ASN A 138 24.67 7.73 12.93
N GLN A 139 24.21 6.51 13.23
CA GLN A 139 24.10 5.98 14.60
C GLN A 139 25.41 6.02 15.40
N ASP A 140 26.54 5.83 14.72
CA ASP A 140 27.87 5.85 15.32
C ASP A 140 28.81 6.80 14.57
N ASN A 141 28.33 8.02 14.31
CA ASN A 141 29.10 9.09 13.66
C ASN A 141 29.77 8.69 12.32
N LYS A 142 29.08 7.84 11.53
CA LYS A 142 29.59 7.32 10.25
C LYS A 142 30.90 6.52 10.39
N SER A 143 31.03 5.74 11.47
CA SER A 143 32.13 4.78 11.69
C SER A 143 32.11 3.61 10.71
N ASP A 144 33.21 2.84 10.65
CA ASP A 144 33.29 1.56 9.91
C ASP A 144 32.12 0.62 10.26
N GLN A 145 31.74 0.52 11.54
CA GLN A 145 30.64 -0.33 12.00
C GLN A 145 29.29 0.12 11.42
N SER A 146 29.02 1.42 11.43
CA SER A 146 27.76 1.97 10.90
C SER A 146 27.69 1.88 9.37
N PHE A 147 28.83 2.01 8.69
CA PHE A 147 28.95 1.83 7.24
C PHE A 147 28.74 0.36 6.84
N GLU A 148 29.33 -0.59 7.56
CA GLU A 148 29.05 -2.02 7.39
C GLU A 148 27.56 -2.32 7.58
N THR A 149 26.98 -1.79 8.66
CA THR A 149 25.57 -1.99 8.98
C THR A 149 24.68 -1.49 7.84
N MET A 150 24.97 -0.29 7.31
CA MET A 150 24.29 0.25 6.13
C MET A 150 24.41 -0.68 4.91
N LEU A 151 25.60 -1.21 4.62
CA LEU A 151 25.80 -2.17 3.53
C LEU A 151 25.03 -3.47 3.76
N ARG A 152 25.02 -4.00 4.99
CA ARG A 152 24.25 -5.20 5.36
C ARG A 152 22.74 -5.02 5.17
N TRP A 153 22.19 -3.84 5.46
CA TRP A 153 20.80 -3.52 5.14
C TRP A 153 20.51 -3.58 3.63
N ALA A 154 21.47 -3.17 2.80
CA ALA A 154 21.31 -3.20 1.35
C ALA A 154 21.53 -4.58 0.72
N VAL A 155 22.62 -5.25 1.07
CA VAL A 155 23.14 -6.40 0.33
C VAL A 155 23.37 -7.64 1.19
N GLY A 156 23.09 -7.57 2.49
CA GLY A 156 23.18 -8.71 3.41
C GLY A 156 22.30 -9.89 2.99
N SER A 157 22.68 -11.11 3.31
CA SER A 157 22.01 -12.33 2.84
C SER A 157 21.79 -13.34 3.98
N PRO A 158 20.63 -14.02 4.05
CA PRO A 158 19.52 -13.98 3.10
C PRO A 158 18.62 -12.74 3.21
N ASN A 159 18.57 -12.06 4.37
CA ASN A 159 17.68 -10.92 4.62
C ASN A 159 18.42 -9.59 4.72
N GLN A 160 17.66 -8.49 4.68
CA GLN A 160 18.21 -7.16 4.97
C GLN A 160 18.74 -7.12 6.40
N GLY A 161 19.96 -6.62 6.58
CA GLY A 161 20.61 -6.52 7.88
C GLY A 161 21.39 -7.78 8.29
N ASP A 162 21.24 -8.90 7.57
CA ASP A 162 22.05 -10.10 7.78
C ASP A 162 23.51 -9.86 7.35
N LYS A 163 24.39 -10.86 7.51
CA LYS A 163 25.80 -10.75 7.13
C LYS A 163 25.99 -10.47 5.63
N LEU A 164 27.11 -9.85 5.27
CA LEU A 164 27.48 -9.66 3.88
C LEU A 164 27.73 -11.02 3.19
N PRO A 165 27.52 -11.13 1.86
CA PRO A 165 27.82 -12.35 1.13
C PRO A 165 29.29 -12.76 1.27
N ASP A 166 29.54 -14.03 1.56
CA ASP A 166 30.91 -14.56 1.67
C ASP A 166 31.67 -14.41 0.33
N PHE A 167 32.99 -14.15 0.36
CA PHE A 167 33.86 -14.11 -0.82
C PHE A 167 34.83 -15.28 -0.78
N ASN A 168 34.88 -16.11 -1.83
CA ASN A 168 35.71 -17.32 -1.90
C ASN A 168 35.56 -18.27 -0.69
N GLY A 169 34.42 -18.26 -0.01
CA GLY A 169 34.15 -19.07 1.18
C GLY A 169 34.57 -18.44 2.51
N GLU A 170 35.13 -17.23 2.48
CA GLU A 170 35.50 -16.45 3.65
C GLU A 170 34.40 -15.45 4.03
N SER A 171 34.19 -15.27 5.34
CA SER A 171 33.24 -14.29 5.87
C SER A 171 33.74 -12.89 5.55
N VAL A 172 32.85 -12.03 5.06
CA VAL A 172 33.18 -10.65 4.68
C VAL A 172 32.61 -9.68 5.71
N ASP A 173 33.50 -8.88 6.30
CA ASP A 173 33.22 -7.75 7.16
C ASP A 173 33.79 -6.45 6.56
N ILE A 174 33.68 -5.33 7.28
CA ILE A 174 34.20 -4.04 6.80
C ILE A 174 35.70 -4.04 6.56
N ASP A 175 36.48 -4.71 7.39
CA ASP A 175 37.94 -4.77 7.25
C ASP A 175 38.31 -5.56 6.00
N TYR A 176 37.65 -6.70 5.75
CA TYR A 176 37.83 -7.47 4.51
C TYR A 176 37.48 -6.67 3.26
N LEU A 177 36.37 -5.92 3.30
CA LEU A 177 35.98 -5.05 2.19
C LEU A 177 37.02 -3.97 1.93
N LYS A 178 37.60 -3.35 2.97
CA LYS A 178 38.60 -2.29 2.85
C LYS A 178 39.94 -2.84 2.36
N ASP A 179 40.45 -3.86 3.03
CA ASP A 179 41.84 -4.31 2.88
C ASP A 179 42.03 -5.24 1.69
N THR A 180 41.01 -6.02 1.32
CA THR A 180 41.08 -6.94 0.18
C THR A 180 40.33 -6.39 -1.03
N ILE A 181 39.01 -6.19 -0.92
CA ILE A 181 38.19 -5.88 -2.08
C ILE A 181 38.47 -4.47 -2.63
N TYR A 182 38.45 -3.46 -1.76
CA TYR A 182 38.65 -2.06 -2.15
C TYR A 182 40.09 -1.76 -2.54
N GLN A 183 41.10 -2.23 -1.79
CA GLN A 183 42.50 -2.07 -2.24
C GLN A 183 42.76 -2.77 -3.57
N GLY A 184 42.16 -3.95 -3.80
CA GLY A 184 42.37 -4.68 -5.04
C GLY A 184 41.83 -4.02 -6.29
N ILE A 185 40.73 -3.29 -6.18
CA ILE A 185 40.24 -2.46 -7.29
C ILE A 185 40.93 -1.09 -7.38
N LYS A 186 41.47 -0.58 -6.26
CA LYS A 186 42.13 0.74 -6.21
C LYS A 186 43.54 0.69 -6.79
N ASN A 187 44.29 -0.36 -6.49
CA ASN A 187 45.69 -0.56 -6.87
C ASN A 187 45.89 -1.91 -7.58
N PRO A 188 45.35 -2.08 -8.80
CA PRO A 188 45.36 -3.36 -9.51
C PRO A 188 46.77 -3.87 -9.87
N GLU A 189 47.80 -3.01 -9.79
CA GLU A 189 49.20 -3.37 -10.07
C GLU A 189 49.91 -4.03 -8.87
N GLN A 190 49.32 -3.99 -7.66
CA GLN A 190 49.92 -4.54 -6.44
C GLN A 190 49.38 -5.92 -6.05
N ILE A 191 48.27 -6.33 -6.66
CA ILE A 191 47.75 -7.70 -6.60
C ILE A 191 48.36 -8.43 -7.80
N SER A 192 48.90 -9.62 -7.58
CA SER A 192 49.62 -10.44 -8.56
C SER A 192 48.92 -10.51 -9.93
N GLU A 193 49.73 -10.61 -11.00
CA GLU A 193 49.41 -10.52 -12.44
C GLU A 193 48.39 -11.53 -13.02
N GLU A 194 47.42 -12.05 -12.25
CA GLU A 194 46.41 -12.97 -12.76
C GLU A 194 45.11 -12.22 -13.09
N GLU A 195 44.78 -12.10 -14.39
CA GLU A 195 43.50 -11.56 -14.89
C GLU A 195 42.28 -12.22 -14.19
N GLU A 196 42.43 -13.47 -13.75
CA GLU A 196 41.42 -14.25 -13.01
C GLU A 196 41.05 -13.65 -11.65
N GLU A 197 42.00 -13.06 -10.92
CA GLU A 197 41.76 -12.49 -9.58
C GLU A 197 40.97 -11.19 -9.68
N LYS A 198 41.31 -10.35 -10.67
CA LYS A 198 40.58 -9.12 -10.99
C LYS A 198 39.15 -9.39 -11.42
N ASP A 199 38.94 -10.38 -12.30
CA ASP A 199 37.62 -10.80 -12.73
C ASP A 199 36.78 -11.34 -11.57
N SER A 200 37.40 -12.03 -10.61
CA SER A 200 36.74 -12.51 -9.39
C SER A 200 36.23 -11.36 -8.52
N LEU A 201 37.05 -10.32 -8.28
CA LEU A 201 36.66 -9.13 -7.53
C LEU A 201 35.51 -8.37 -8.21
N GLU A 202 35.63 -8.13 -9.52
CA GLU A 202 34.59 -7.45 -10.29
C GLU A 202 33.27 -8.22 -10.26
N ASN A 203 33.35 -9.54 -10.42
CA ASN A 203 32.20 -10.43 -10.34
C ASN A 203 31.55 -10.39 -8.94
N TYR A 204 32.33 -10.42 -7.87
CA TYR A 204 31.82 -10.32 -6.51
C TYR A 204 31.10 -8.99 -6.26
N ILE A 205 31.73 -7.85 -6.61
CA ILE A 205 31.15 -6.52 -6.46
C ILE A 205 29.83 -6.39 -7.24
N LYS A 206 29.79 -6.87 -8.50
CA LYS A 206 28.63 -6.69 -9.38
C LYS A 206 27.51 -7.69 -9.12
N ASN A 207 27.83 -8.93 -8.73
CA ASN A 207 26.87 -10.03 -8.68
C ASN A 207 26.54 -10.54 -7.28
N GLN A 208 27.41 -10.30 -6.29
CA GLN A 208 27.15 -10.63 -4.88
C GLN A 208 26.85 -9.39 -4.04
N LEU A 209 27.62 -8.31 -4.20
CA LEU A 209 27.31 -7.02 -3.57
C LEU A 209 26.37 -6.15 -4.42
N PHE A 210 26.00 -6.60 -5.61
CA PHE A 210 24.99 -5.97 -6.48
C PHE A 210 25.26 -4.51 -6.87
N PHE A 211 26.48 -3.98 -6.71
CA PHE A 211 26.82 -2.65 -7.21
C PHE A 211 26.65 -2.60 -8.74
N VAL A 212 26.24 -1.46 -9.28
CA VAL A 212 26.04 -1.33 -10.74
C VAL A 212 27.38 -1.44 -11.46
N SER A 213 28.41 -0.80 -10.91
CA SER A 213 29.79 -0.91 -11.39
C SER A 213 30.81 -0.95 -10.25
N THR A 214 32.05 -1.27 -10.60
CA THR A 214 33.22 -1.22 -9.70
C THR A 214 33.54 0.22 -9.27
N GLU A 215 33.27 1.19 -10.14
CA GLU A 215 33.46 2.62 -9.86
C GLU A 215 32.46 3.13 -8.81
N ASP A 216 31.21 2.67 -8.86
CA ASP A 216 30.19 2.98 -7.84
C ASP A 216 30.61 2.45 -6.46
N PHE A 217 31.12 1.22 -6.40
CA PHE A 217 31.67 0.65 -5.17
C PHE A 217 32.88 1.45 -4.69
N LYS A 218 33.84 1.71 -5.59
CA LYS A 218 35.05 2.48 -5.27
C LYS A 218 34.71 3.87 -4.74
N TYR A 219 33.75 4.56 -5.38
CA TYR A 219 33.28 5.87 -4.93
C TYR A 219 32.76 5.81 -3.48
N CYS A 220 31.91 4.83 -3.15
CA CYS A 220 31.41 4.68 -1.78
C CYS A 220 32.54 4.52 -0.75
N PHE A 221 33.57 3.73 -1.08
CA PHE A 221 34.73 3.51 -0.21
C PHE A 221 35.69 4.70 -0.18
N ASP A 222 35.89 5.43 -1.28
CA ASP A 222 36.68 6.67 -1.31
C ASP A 222 36.05 7.73 -0.38
N ILE A 223 34.71 7.87 -0.41
CA ILE A 223 33.98 8.78 0.49
C ILE A 223 34.12 8.33 1.95
N HIS A 224 33.93 7.04 2.22
CA HIS A 224 34.05 6.48 3.56
C HIS A 224 35.46 6.59 4.14
N ASP A 225 36.50 6.31 3.34
CA ASP A 225 37.90 6.43 3.74
C ASP A 225 38.25 7.86 4.16
N ARG A 226 37.76 8.89 3.45
CA ARG A 226 37.92 10.30 3.86
C ARG A 226 37.19 10.61 5.17
N GLN A 227 36.01 10.03 5.40
CA GLN A 227 35.26 10.21 6.64
C GLN A 227 35.99 9.63 7.85
N ILE A 228 36.56 8.44 7.71
CA ILE A 228 37.35 7.80 8.78
C ILE A 228 38.61 8.61 9.08
N ASN A 229 39.22 9.20 8.05
CA ASN A 229 40.45 9.98 8.16
C ASN A 229 40.22 11.50 8.30
N LYS A 230 39.01 11.97 8.64
CA LYS A 230 38.66 13.40 8.68
C LYS A 230 39.45 14.24 9.69
N ASP A 231 40.05 13.60 10.69
CA ASP A 231 40.90 14.28 11.67
C ASP A 231 42.31 14.59 11.11
N ASN A 232 42.66 14.04 9.95
CA ASN A 232 43.90 14.37 9.24
C ASN A 232 43.73 15.69 8.46
N PRO A 233 44.53 16.75 8.74
CA PRO A 233 44.41 18.04 8.07
C PRO A 233 44.60 18.02 6.55
N GLU A 234 45.22 16.98 6.00
CA GLU A 234 45.44 16.81 4.55
C GLU A 234 44.23 16.17 3.83
N VAL A 235 43.24 15.68 4.58
CA VAL A 235 42.06 14.99 4.06
C VAL A 235 40.86 15.94 4.09
N GLU A 236 40.25 16.16 2.94
CA GLU A 236 39.00 16.92 2.84
C GLU A 236 37.83 16.07 3.36
N GLU A 237 37.11 16.59 4.36
CA GLU A 237 35.91 15.93 4.91
C GLU A 237 34.83 15.80 3.82
N PRO A 238 34.16 14.63 3.70
CA PRO A 238 33.09 14.47 2.73
C PRO A 238 31.92 15.40 2.94
N THR A 239 31.40 15.95 1.83
CA THR A 239 30.22 16.81 1.82
C THR A 239 28.92 16.01 1.94
N GLU A 240 27.84 16.66 2.37
CA GLU A 240 26.50 16.05 2.38
C GLU A 240 26.03 15.61 0.97
N LEU A 241 26.42 16.32 -0.08
CA LEU A 241 26.07 15.95 -1.46
C LEU A 241 26.73 14.65 -1.91
N GLU A 242 27.98 14.43 -1.51
CA GLU A 242 28.69 13.17 -1.78
C GLU A 242 28.06 12.01 -1.01
N TRP A 243 27.73 12.21 0.27
CA TRP A 243 27.01 11.20 1.06
C TRP A 243 25.64 10.86 0.47
N ASN A 244 24.90 11.87 0.00
CA ASN A 244 23.63 11.65 -0.70
C ASN A 244 23.80 10.81 -1.98
N GLU A 245 24.93 10.90 -2.68
CA GLU A 245 25.20 10.04 -3.83
C GLU A 245 25.57 8.62 -3.39
N VAL A 246 26.35 8.45 -2.31
CA VAL A 246 26.63 7.13 -1.71
C VAL A 246 25.31 6.41 -1.34
N TYR A 247 24.38 7.09 -0.65
CA TYR A 247 23.10 6.50 -0.29
C TYR A 247 22.29 6.06 -1.51
N LYS A 248 22.28 6.84 -2.60
CA LYS A 248 21.63 6.44 -3.86
C LYS A 248 22.30 5.25 -4.53
N ILE A 249 23.63 5.17 -4.51
CA ILE A 249 24.37 4.02 -5.06
C ILE A 249 24.01 2.75 -4.30
N ILE A 250 24.00 2.81 -2.97
CA ILE A 250 23.63 1.68 -2.11
C ILE A 250 22.16 1.28 -2.31
N GLU A 251 21.25 2.25 -2.46
CA GLU A 251 19.85 1.96 -2.81
C GLU A 251 19.71 1.28 -4.19
N LYS A 252 20.51 1.70 -5.19
CA LYS A 252 20.55 1.02 -6.51
C LYS A 252 21.03 -0.43 -6.36
N ALA A 253 22.06 -0.68 -5.54
CA ALA A 253 22.56 -2.02 -5.26
C ALA A 253 21.46 -2.91 -4.64
N TYR A 254 20.73 -2.39 -3.66
CA TYR A 254 19.58 -3.05 -3.05
C TYR A 254 18.46 -3.39 -4.06
N ARG A 255 18.08 -2.42 -4.91
CA ARG A 255 17.08 -2.64 -5.97
C ARG A 255 17.56 -3.69 -6.97
N LYS A 256 18.85 -3.71 -7.31
CA LYS A 256 19.47 -4.72 -8.17
C LYS A 256 19.46 -6.11 -7.52
N LYS A 257 19.75 -6.22 -6.21
CA LYS A 257 19.60 -7.46 -5.44
C LYS A 257 18.20 -8.04 -5.55
N ILE A 258 17.16 -7.24 -5.28
CA ILE A 258 15.76 -7.67 -5.39
C ILE A 258 15.44 -8.15 -6.80
N THR A 259 15.86 -7.38 -7.81
CA THR A 259 15.64 -7.70 -9.22
C THR A 259 16.30 -9.02 -9.60
N MET A 260 17.54 -9.27 -9.16
CA MET A 260 18.25 -10.52 -9.39
C MET A 260 17.58 -11.69 -8.67
N GLY A 261 17.12 -11.49 -7.43
CA GLY A 261 16.32 -12.48 -6.70
C GLY A 261 15.05 -12.90 -7.46
N ARG A 262 14.32 -11.93 -8.02
CA ARG A 262 13.13 -12.19 -8.86
C ARG A 262 13.46 -12.98 -10.13
N ARG A 263 14.59 -12.65 -10.79
CA ARG A 263 15.06 -13.40 -11.97
C ARG A 263 15.49 -14.82 -11.60
N ASN A 264 16.14 -15.01 -10.46
CA ASN A 264 16.50 -16.33 -9.96
C ASN A 264 15.27 -17.17 -9.61
N ALA A 265 14.21 -16.55 -9.07
CA ALA A 265 12.93 -17.23 -8.85
C ALA A 265 12.28 -17.69 -10.17
N LEU A 266 12.33 -16.86 -11.22
CA LEU A 266 11.88 -17.26 -12.57
C LEU A 266 12.71 -18.44 -13.11
N LYS A 267 14.04 -18.36 -12.97
CA LYS A 267 14.96 -19.45 -13.35
C LYS A 267 14.60 -20.76 -12.65
N GLN A 268 14.46 -20.72 -11.32
CA GLN A 268 14.08 -21.89 -10.53
C GLN A 268 12.73 -22.46 -10.97
N LYS A 269 11.73 -21.59 -11.20
CA LYS A 269 10.40 -22.04 -11.63
C LYS A 269 10.42 -22.74 -12.99
N ARG A 270 11.22 -22.23 -13.93
CA ARG A 270 11.41 -22.87 -15.25
C ARG A 270 12.14 -24.20 -15.13
N GLU A 271 13.22 -24.25 -14.35
CA GLU A 271 14.06 -25.45 -14.20
C GLU A 271 13.35 -26.58 -13.44
N GLN A 272 12.46 -26.25 -12.51
CA GLN A 272 11.66 -27.21 -11.77
C GLN A 272 10.40 -27.68 -12.52
N SER A 273 9.93 -26.92 -13.51
CA SER A 273 8.71 -27.22 -14.25
C SER A 273 8.95 -27.01 -15.73
N ASP A 274 8.46 -25.93 -16.31
CA ASP A 274 8.65 -25.61 -17.72
C ASP A 274 8.49 -24.10 -17.97
N PHE A 275 8.70 -23.71 -19.23
CA PHE A 275 8.52 -22.32 -19.67
C PHE A 275 7.09 -21.82 -19.44
N LYS A 276 6.07 -22.65 -19.68
CA LYS A 276 4.67 -22.28 -19.49
C LYS A 276 4.37 -21.94 -18.04
N SER A 277 4.80 -22.80 -17.11
CA SER A 277 4.63 -22.62 -15.66
C SER A 277 5.35 -21.38 -15.16
N MET A 278 6.52 -21.05 -15.71
CA MET A 278 7.21 -19.80 -15.42
C MET A 278 6.40 -18.58 -15.90
N MET A 279 5.83 -18.65 -17.12
CA MET A 279 5.00 -17.58 -17.68
C MET A 279 3.68 -17.40 -16.92
N GLU A 280 3.03 -18.48 -16.49
CA GLU A 280 1.84 -18.45 -15.63
C GLU A 280 2.17 -17.90 -14.25
N TRP A 281 3.30 -18.32 -13.66
CA TRP A 281 3.79 -17.76 -12.41
C TRP A 281 4.03 -16.24 -12.50
N ALA A 282 4.67 -15.77 -13.57
CA ALA A 282 4.94 -14.35 -13.76
C ALA A 282 3.67 -13.55 -14.13
N LEU A 283 2.97 -14.00 -15.17
CA LEU A 283 1.98 -13.23 -15.93
C LEU A 283 0.56 -13.82 -15.90
N GLY A 284 0.29 -14.81 -15.06
CA GLY A 284 -1.05 -15.38 -14.84
C GLY A 284 -2.11 -14.36 -14.41
N HIS A 285 -3.39 -14.68 -14.60
CA HIS A 285 -4.49 -13.81 -14.19
C HIS A 285 -5.60 -14.61 -13.49
N PRO A 286 -6.11 -14.12 -12.34
CA PRO A 286 -5.78 -12.84 -11.70
C PRO A 286 -4.43 -12.82 -10.95
N ASN A 287 -3.96 -13.94 -10.42
CA ASN A 287 -2.79 -14.00 -9.53
C ASN A 287 -1.56 -14.66 -10.18
N PRO A 288 -0.35 -14.48 -9.62
CA PRO A 288 0.82 -15.29 -9.96
C PRO A 288 0.54 -16.79 -9.83
N GLY A 289 0.79 -17.56 -10.89
CA GLY A 289 0.61 -19.02 -10.93
C GLY A 289 -0.73 -19.47 -11.47
N ASP A 290 -1.69 -18.55 -11.63
CA ASP A 290 -2.91 -18.80 -12.38
C ASP A 290 -2.62 -18.93 -13.88
N PRO A 291 -3.53 -19.51 -14.69
CA PRO A 291 -3.39 -19.53 -16.13
C PRO A 291 -3.16 -18.14 -16.72
N LEU A 292 -2.49 -18.09 -17.88
CA LEU A 292 -2.34 -16.84 -18.63
C LEU A 292 -3.71 -16.23 -18.98
N PRO A 293 -3.79 -14.90 -19.15
CA PRO A 293 -5.00 -14.24 -19.62
C PRO A 293 -5.57 -14.91 -20.87
N LYS A 294 -6.90 -14.87 -21.01
CA LYS A 294 -7.58 -15.52 -22.13
C LYS A 294 -7.02 -15.00 -23.46
N MET A 295 -6.53 -15.90 -24.30
CA MET A 295 -5.97 -15.55 -25.59
C MET A 295 -7.03 -14.99 -26.55
N PRO A 296 -6.61 -14.22 -27.58
CA PRO A 296 -7.51 -13.81 -28.67
C PRO A 296 -8.14 -15.03 -29.37
N ASN A 297 -9.36 -14.88 -29.87
CA ASN A 297 -10.09 -15.98 -30.53
C ASN A 297 -9.27 -16.59 -31.68
N GLY A 298 -9.15 -17.92 -31.68
CA GLY A 298 -8.40 -18.67 -32.69
C GLY A 298 -6.97 -19.05 -32.27
N TYR A 299 -6.55 -18.70 -31.05
CA TYR A 299 -5.26 -19.10 -30.49
C TYR A 299 -5.44 -19.83 -29.16
N THR A 300 -4.59 -20.83 -28.93
CA THR A 300 -4.56 -21.63 -27.71
C THR A 300 -3.18 -21.65 -27.04
N THR A 301 -2.12 -21.30 -27.78
CA THR A 301 -0.74 -21.29 -27.27
C THR A 301 0.00 -20.00 -27.62
N LEU A 302 1.02 -19.68 -26.83
CA LEU A 302 1.88 -18.51 -27.08
C LEU A 302 2.69 -18.67 -28.38
N GLN A 303 2.93 -19.90 -28.83
CA GLN A 303 3.65 -20.18 -30.07
C GLN A 303 2.84 -19.77 -31.31
N GLU A 304 1.54 -20.00 -31.30
CA GLU A 304 0.67 -19.70 -32.46
C GLU A 304 0.61 -18.19 -32.74
N ILE A 305 0.61 -17.36 -31.70
CA ILE A 305 0.52 -15.90 -31.86
C ILE A 305 1.81 -15.27 -32.39
N VAL A 306 2.94 -15.98 -32.43
CA VAL A 306 4.22 -15.46 -32.94
C VAL A 306 4.13 -15.10 -34.43
N ALA A 307 3.35 -15.85 -35.21
CA ALA A 307 3.17 -15.63 -36.65
C ALA A 307 2.30 -14.40 -36.97
N ASP A 308 1.46 -13.96 -36.03
CA ASP A 308 0.42 -12.95 -36.22
C ASP A 308 0.66 -11.68 -35.36
N LEU A 309 1.93 -11.37 -35.04
CA LEU A 309 2.33 -10.23 -34.21
C LEU A 309 2.07 -8.85 -34.86
N ASP A 310 1.57 -8.82 -36.09
CA ASP A 310 1.08 -7.65 -36.82
C ASP A 310 -0.43 -7.42 -36.63
N GLN A 311 -1.19 -8.43 -36.20
CA GLN A 311 -2.62 -8.31 -35.96
C GLN A 311 -2.90 -7.51 -34.69
N GLU A 312 -3.78 -6.51 -34.79
CA GLU A 312 -4.12 -5.60 -33.68
C GLU A 312 -4.58 -6.34 -32.42
N ARG A 313 -5.38 -7.40 -32.57
CA ARG A 313 -5.85 -8.23 -31.44
C ARG A 313 -4.72 -8.94 -30.70
N VAL A 314 -3.67 -9.36 -31.41
CA VAL A 314 -2.49 -10.03 -30.84
C VAL A 314 -1.57 -8.99 -30.19
N ILE A 315 -1.35 -7.86 -30.87
CA ILE A 315 -0.58 -6.74 -30.32
C ILE A 315 -1.20 -6.28 -28.99
N ARG A 316 -2.52 -6.13 -28.94
CA ARG A 316 -3.26 -5.75 -27.74
C ARG A 316 -3.06 -6.75 -26.62
N TYR A 317 -3.21 -8.04 -26.90
CA TYR A 317 -2.96 -9.11 -25.92
C TYR A 317 -1.52 -9.05 -25.37
N VAL A 318 -0.51 -8.95 -26.22
CA VAL A 318 0.89 -8.88 -25.77
C VAL A 318 1.17 -7.65 -24.90
N LYS A 319 0.64 -6.47 -25.29
CA LYS A 319 0.90 -5.21 -24.59
C LYS A 319 0.07 -5.02 -23.33
N GLU A 320 -1.21 -5.33 -23.38
CA GLU A 320 -2.17 -5.02 -22.31
C GLU A 320 -2.37 -6.19 -21.35
N GLU A 321 -2.32 -7.44 -21.83
CA GLU A 321 -2.54 -8.62 -21.00
C GLU A 321 -1.23 -9.21 -20.46
N LEU A 322 -0.19 -9.28 -21.31
CA LEU A 322 1.13 -9.78 -20.93
C LEU A 322 2.12 -8.69 -20.49
N TYR A 323 1.79 -7.40 -20.68
CA TYR A 323 2.64 -6.26 -20.31
C TYR A 323 4.03 -6.26 -20.98
N LEU A 324 4.15 -6.93 -22.12
CA LEU A 324 5.37 -7.03 -22.93
C LEU A 324 5.28 -6.10 -24.15
N SER A 325 6.42 -5.63 -24.64
CA SER A 325 6.44 -5.09 -26.00
C SER A 325 6.42 -6.25 -27.01
N VAL A 326 5.96 -6.00 -28.24
CA VAL A 326 5.97 -7.01 -29.30
C VAL A 326 7.40 -7.52 -29.58
N ALA A 327 8.39 -6.62 -29.52
CA ALA A 327 9.79 -6.98 -29.68
C ALA A 327 10.31 -7.87 -28.54
N ASP A 328 9.97 -7.53 -27.28
CA ASP A 328 10.35 -8.33 -26.12
C ASP A 328 9.69 -9.72 -26.16
N PHE A 329 8.41 -9.79 -26.52
CA PHE A 329 7.69 -11.05 -26.65
C PHE A 329 8.31 -11.94 -27.74
N ARG A 330 8.59 -11.38 -28.92
CA ARG A 330 9.26 -12.11 -30.01
C ARG A 330 10.61 -12.66 -29.53
N LYS A 331 11.43 -11.82 -28.89
CA LYS A 331 12.74 -12.21 -28.38
C LYS A 331 12.66 -13.34 -27.34
N ILE A 332 11.66 -13.30 -26.45
CA ILE A 332 11.41 -14.38 -25.48
C ILE A 332 11.12 -15.70 -26.21
N MET A 333 10.22 -15.68 -27.20
CA MET A 333 9.82 -16.89 -27.93
C MET A 333 10.97 -17.44 -28.81
N GLU A 334 11.77 -16.57 -29.42
CA GLU A 334 12.98 -16.96 -30.16
C GLU A 334 13.98 -17.69 -29.27
N ILE A 335 14.32 -17.11 -28.11
CA ILE A 335 15.28 -17.74 -27.17
C ILE A 335 14.72 -19.06 -26.62
N GLN A 336 13.42 -19.12 -26.33
CA GLN A 336 12.78 -20.34 -25.84
C GLN A 336 12.79 -21.47 -26.88
N ALA A 337 12.77 -21.15 -28.17
CA ALA A 337 12.85 -22.12 -29.26
C ALA A 337 14.29 -22.57 -29.58
N THR A 338 15.31 -21.83 -29.12
CA THR A 338 16.73 -22.15 -29.34
C THR A 338 17.15 -23.38 -28.54
N THR A 339 17.72 -24.38 -29.23
CA THR A 339 18.18 -25.64 -28.62
C THR A 339 19.62 -25.59 -28.11
N GLU A 340 20.49 -24.82 -28.76
CA GLU A 340 21.91 -24.72 -28.41
C GLU A 340 22.20 -23.40 -27.69
N ASN A 341 22.68 -23.50 -26.44
CA ASN A 341 23.07 -22.37 -25.59
C ASN A 341 22.09 -21.17 -25.57
N PRO A 342 20.80 -21.38 -25.26
CA PRO A 342 19.82 -20.30 -25.18
C PRO A 342 20.16 -19.27 -24.09
N ASP A 343 20.10 -17.98 -24.42
CA ASP A 343 20.31 -16.86 -23.48
C ASP A 343 19.10 -16.66 -22.54
N TRP A 344 18.89 -17.61 -21.64
CA TRP A 344 17.82 -17.53 -20.66
C TRP A 344 17.92 -16.31 -19.72
N LYS A 345 19.11 -15.74 -19.52
CA LYS A 345 19.28 -14.53 -18.70
C LYS A 345 18.46 -13.37 -19.28
N GLU A 346 18.43 -13.24 -20.60
CA GLU A 346 17.63 -12.23 -21.28
C GLU A 346 16.12 -12.50 -21.16
N VAL A 347 15.69 -13.76 -21.25
CA VAL A 347 14.28 -14.13 -21.02
C VAL A 347 13.84 -13.73 -19.62
N TYR A 348 14.62 -14.07 -18.58
CA TYR A 348 14.28 -13.71 -17.21
C TYR A 348 14.25 -12.19 -17.01
N ARG A 349 15.15 -11.44 -17.65
CA ARG A 349 15.15 -9.97 -17.61
C ARG A 349 13.87 -9.38 -18.21
N LEU A 350 13.43 -9.89 -19.36
CA LEU A 350 12.23 -9.39 -20.06
C LEU A 350 10.94 -9.76 -19.32
N VAL A 351 10.85 -11.01 -18.85
CA VAL A 351 9.68 -11.50 -18.10
C VAL A 351 9.57 -10.81 -16.74
N GLU A 352 10.68 -10.59 -16.03
CA GLU A 352 10.69 -9.85 -14.76
C GLU A 352 10.20 -8.41 -14.95
N LYS A 353 10.63 -7.72 -16.02
CA LYS A 353 10.15 -6.37 -16.36
C LYS A 353 8.64 -6.34 -16.62
N ALA A 354 8.12 -7.33 -17.33
CA ALA A 354 6.68 -7.46 -17.57
C ALA A 354 5.91 -7.79 -16.28
N GLN A 355 6.44 -8.70 -15.46
CA GLN A 355 5.89 -9.04 -14.15
C GLN A 355 5.82 -7.80 -13.24
N THR A 356 6.87 -7.00 -13.20
CA THR A 356 6.93 -5.75 -12.42
C THR A 356 5.82 -4.78 -12.83
N LYS A 357 5.57 -4.61 -14.13
CA LYS A 357 4.45 -3.79 -14.62
C LYS A 357 3.09 -4.38 -14.29
N LYS A 358 2.87 -5.66 -14.60
CA LYS A 358 1.58 -6.33 -14.42
C LYS A 358 1.15 -6.37 -12.96
N ARG A 359 2.10 -6.58 -12.05
CA ARG A 359 1.85 -6.69 -10.61
C ARG A 359 1.93 -5.36 -9.89
N ASN A 360 2.15 -4.24 -10.61
CA ASN A 360 2.39 -2.94 -10.02
C ASN A 360 3.42 -3.01 -8.87
N PHE A 361 4.52 -3.73 -9.12
CA PHE A 361 5.47 -4.08 -8.07
C PHE A 361 6.20 -2.83 -7.57
N THR A 362 6.07 -2.57 -6.27
CA THR A 362 6.80 -1.53 -5.57
C THR A 362 8.00 -2.15 -4.87
N TYR A 363 9.18 -1.58 -5.08
CA TYR A 363 10.37 -1.98 -4.30
C TYR A 363 10.08 -1.71 -2.82
N PRO A 364 10.31 -2.69 -1.93
CA PRO A 364 10.26 -2.44 -0.50
C PRO A 364 11.27 -1.34 -0.15
N PRO A 365 10.97 -0.49 0.85
CA PRO A 365 11.91 0.53 1.29
C PRO A 365 13.11 -0.13 1.98
N ILE A 366 14.29 0.49 1.86
CA ILE A 366 15.54 0.01 2.46
C ILE A 366 15.78 0.63 3.83
N GLY A 367 15.75 -0.21 4.86
CA GLY A 367 15.94 0.21 6.24
C GLY A 367 15.03 -0.55 7.19
N LYS A 368 14.89 -0.01 8.39
CA LYS A 368 14.17 -0.67 9.49
C LYS A 368 12.90 0.10 9.83
N THR A 369 11.77 -0.60 9.92
CA THR A 369 10.59 -0.06 10.60
C THR A 369 10.60 -0.54 12.05
N GLU A 370 10.73 0.40 12.98
CA GLU A 370 10.63 0.13 14.40
C GLU A 370 9.22 0.47 14.89
N ILE A 371 8.55 -0.50 15.50
CA ILE A 371 7.34 -0.25 16.26
C ILE A 371 7.81 0.12 17.67
N LYS A 372 7.74 1.41 18.02
CA LYS A 372 8.18 1.90 19.34
C LYS A 372 7.16 1.58 20.42
N ASN A 373 5.88 1.80 20.11
CA ASN A 373 4.76 1.56 21.02
C ASN A 373 3.53 1.04 20.29
N ILE A 374 2.66 0.37 21.02
CA ILE A 374 1.33 -0.04 20.59
C ILE A 374 0.31 0.53 21.58
N HIS A 375 -0.60 1.36 21.09
CA HIS A 375 -1.63 2.00 21.89
C HIS A 375 -2.98 1.38 21.60
N GLY A 376 -3.57 0.73 22.60
CA GLY A 376 -4.97 0.32 22.57
C GLY A 376 -5.88 1.43 23.09
N SER A 377 -7.02 1.66 22.44
CA SER A 377 -8.04 2.58 22.95
C SER A 377 -9.44 1.99 22.69
N SER A 378 -10.33 2.09 23.68
CA SER A 378 -11.76 1.80 23.49
C SER A 378 -12.47 3.10 23.11
N LEU A 379 -13.18 3.08 21.99
CA LEU A 379 -13.93 4.24 21.49
C LEU A 379 -15.37 4.25 22.02
N VAL A 380 -15.93 3.07 22.21
CA VAL A 380 -17.28 2.85 22.76
C VAL A 380 -17.24 1.56 23.56
N ASP A 381 -17.55 1.66 24.85
CA ASP A 381 -17.91 0.53 25.71
C ASP A 381 -19.40 0.70 26.01
N ALA A 382 -20.25 -0.17 25.46
CA ALA A 382 -21.64 -0.21 25.88
C ALA A 382 -21.75 -1.06 27.16
N GLU A 383 -22.22 -0.47 28.26
CA GLU A 383 -22.72 -1.26 29.38
C GLU A 383 -24.01 -1.97 28.93
N GLU A 384 -24.13 -3.25 29.26
CA GLU A 384 -25.24 -4.11 28.85
C GLU A 384 -26.59 -3.46 29.23
N GLY A 385 -27.40 -3.12 28.23
CA GLY A 385 -28.74 -2.53 28.42
C GLY A 385 -28.84 -1.00 28.42
N GLN A 386 -27.77 -0.24 28.13
CA GLN A 386 -27.85 1.22 27.92
C GLN A 386 -27.52 1.64 26.50
N VAL A 387 -28.36 2.52 25.92
CA VAL A 387 -28.08 3.18 24.64
C VAL A 387 -26.95 4.19 24.84
N THR A 388 -25.72 3.78 24.54
CA THR A 388 -24.56 4.69 24.54
C THR A 388 -24.64 5.61 23.33
N LYS A 389 -24.78 6.92 23.56
CA LYS A 389 -24.65 7.92 22.49
C LYS A 389 -23.26 7.80 21.87
N ALA A 390 -23.19 7.59 20.55
CA ALA A 390 -21.95 7.67 19.79
C ALA A 390 -21.28 9.02 20.05
N GLN A 391 -20.18 9.02 20.80
CA GLN A 391 -19.37 10.21 21.00
C GLN A 391 -18.48 10.42 19.77
N ARG A 392 -18.22 11.68 19.43
CA ARG A 392 -17.21 12.00 18.41
C ARG A 392 -15.86 11.49 18.90
N PHE A 393 -15.27 10.57 18.14
CA PHE A 393 -13.94 10.04 18.40
C PHE A 393 -12.94 10.55 17.37
N GLN A 394 -11.66 10.60 17.74
CA GLN A 394 -10.60 10.89 16.78
C GLN A 394 -10.33 9.65 15.93
N THR A 395 -10.44 9.80 14.62
CA THR A 395 -10.33 8.70 13.64
C THR A 395 -8.95 8.04 13.58
N PHE A 396 -7.93 8.65 14.19
CA PHE A 396 -6.54 8.19 14.16
C PHE A 396 -5.98 7.80 15.54
N GLY A 397 -6.85 7.59 16.53
CA GLY A 397 -6.45 7.35 17.91
C GLY A 397 -5.95 8.63 18.59
N ASN A 398 -5.89 8.61 19.92
CA ASN A 398 -5.27 9.67 20.71
C ASN A 398 -4.06 9.04 21.42
N ILE A 399 -2.90 9.68 21.35
CA ILE A 399 -1.71 9.28 22.13
C ILE A 399 -1.97 9.73 23.57
N THR A 400 -2.90 9.07 24.26
CA THR A 400 -2.90 9.12 25.71
C THR A 400 -1.67 8.35 26.17
N HIS A 401 -0.89 8.92 27.08
CA HIS A 401 0.22 8.27 27.77
C HIS A 401 -0.32 7.08 28.60
N THR A 402 -0.73 6.02 27.92
CA THR A 402 -0.96 4.72 28.54
C THR A 402 0.40 4.11 28.80
N SER A 403 0.62 3.68 30.04
CA SER A 403 1.75 2.85 30.45
C SER A 403 2.05 1.77 29.42
N GLN A 404 3.34 1.45 29.23
CA GLN A 404 3.80 0.28 28.49
C GLN A 404 2.92 -0.93 28.87
N ASN A 405 2.07 -1.35 27.93
CA ASN A 405 1.26 -2.54 28.10
C ASN A 405 1.98 -3.68 27.40
N SER A 406 2.10 -4.83 28.07
CA SER A 406 2.55 -6.07 27.45
C SER A 406 1.64 -6.39 26.26
N ILE A 407 2.24 -6.61 25.09
CA ILE A 407 1.49 -7.01 23.88
C ILE A 407 1.51 -8.52 23.81
N GLY A 408 0.34 -9.12 23.65
CA GLY A 408 0.18 -10.55 23.49
C GLY A 408 -1.05 -10.88 22.63
N PHE A 409 -1.25 -12.17 22.39
CA PHE A 409 -2.45 -12.71 21.76
C PHE A 409 -3.01 -13.81 22.67
N ALA A 410 -4.32 -14.03 22.59
CA ALA A 410 -4.98 -15.14 23.28
C ALA A 410 -5.31 -16.25 22.29
N VAL A 411 -5.02 -17.50 22.65
CA VAL A 411 -5.41 -18.68 21.87
C VAL A 411 -6.58 -19.35 22.59
N THR A 412 -7.69 -19.53 21.89
CA THR A 412 -8.85 -20.26 22.41
C THR A 412 -9.10 -21.50 21.55
N SER A 413 -9.36 -22.64 22.20
CA SER A 413 -9.72 -23.89 21.54
C SER A 413 -10.53 -24.73 22.51
N PRO A 414 -11.58 -25.44 22.06
CA PRO A 414 -12.32 -26.36 22.91
C PRO A 414 -11.42 -27.43 23.57
N VAL A 415 -10.29 -27.79 22.93
CA VAL A 415 -9.32 -28.76 23.46
C VAL A 415 -8.54 -28.22 24.67
N LEU A 416 -8.48 -26.89 24.83
CA LEU A 416 -7.84 -26.21 25.95
C LEU A 416 -8.78 -26.04 27.15
N LEU A 417 -10.07 -26.39 27.01
CA LEU A 417 -11.03 -26.36 28.12
C LEU A 417 -10.77 -27.56 29.04
N LEU A 418 -10.23 -27.28 30.22
CA LEU A 418 -9.86 -28.31 31.19
C LEU A 418 -10.72 -28.18 32.45
N GLN A 419 -11.37 -29.28 32.83
CA GLN A 419 -12.04 -29.41 34.13
C GLN A 419 -11.11 -30.05 35.19
N GLU A 420 -10.22 -30.96 34.79
CA GLU A 420 -9.26 -31.62 35.68
C GLU A 420 -8.05 -32.21 34.90
N GLY A 421 -6.98 -32.57 35.63
CA GLY A 421 -5.82 -33.31 35.12
C GLY A 421 -4.62 -32.45 34.67
N THR A 422 -3.51 -33.12 34.34
CA THR A 422 -2.27 -32.48 33.85
C THR A 422 -2.18 -32.56 32.33
N ARG A 423 -1.71 -31.48 31.68
CA ARG A 423 -1.47 -31.41 30.22
C ARG A 423 -0.12 -30.79 29.95
N LYS A 424 0.52 -31.24 28.86
CA LYS A 424 1.63 -30.54 28.22
C LYS A 424 1.08 -29.86 26.97
N ILE A 425 1.19 -28.54 26.90
CA ILE A 425 0.76 -27.74 25.76
C ILE A 425 2.01 -27.33 24.99
N THR A 426 2.04 -27.64 23.70
CA THR A 426 3.11 -27.19 22.79
C THR A 426 2.49 -26.28 21.75
N LEU A 427 2.93 -25.02 21.69
CA LEU A 427 2.55 -24.08 20.65
C LEU A 427 3.72 -23.91 19.69
N THR A 428 3.47 -24.05 18.40
CA THR A 428 4.47 -23.87 17.35
C THR A 428 4.06 -22.70 16.47
N PHE A 429 4.88 -21.66 16.46
CA PHE A 429 4.73 -20.52 15.55
C PHE A 429 5.64 -20.74 14.35
N ALA A 430 5.04 -20.93 13.19
CA ALA A 430 5.77 -21.01 11.93
C ALA A 430 5.76 -19.66 11.23
N SER A 431 6.88 -19.30 10.63
CA SER A 431 7.03 -18.12 9.78
C SER A 431 7.37 -18.57 8.35
N GLU A 432 7.05 -17.75 7.35
CA GLU A 432 7.53 -18.03 5.99
C GLU A 432 9.06 -17.99 5.98
N GLY A 433 9.67 -18.80 5.11
CA GLY A 433 11.13 -18.86 5.01
C GLY A 433 11.73 -17.47 4.83
N ASN A 434 12.81 -17.18 5.56
CA ASN A 434 13.52 -15.90 5.54
C ASN A 434 12.71 -14.69 6.04
N THR A 435 11.68 -14.88 6.87
CA THR A 435 10.96 -13.74 7.50
C THR A 435 11.36 -13.48 8.96
N LEU A 436 12.10 -14.40 9.58
CA LEU A 436 12.60 -14.30 10.95
C LEU A 436 14.13 -14.41 10.94
N ASN A 437 14.83 -13.40 11.46
CA ASN A 437 16.25 -13.53 11.79
C ASN A 437 16.36 -14.41 13.05
N ARG A 438 16.83 -15.64 12.87
CA ARG A 438 16.87 -16.66 13.92
C ARG A 438 17.88 -16.32 15.01
N ASP A 439 19.02 -15.77 14.64
CA ASP A 439 20.11 -15.47 15.58
C ASP A 439 19.68 -14.34 16.53
N THR A 440 19.14 -13.24 15.98
CA THR A 440 18.58 -12.15 16.79
C THR A 440 17.43 -12.63 17.68
N PHE A 441 16.53 -13.46 17.15
CA PHE A 441 15.42 -13.95 17.94
C PHE A 441 15.87 -14.92 19.04
N GLN A 442 16.91 -15.73 18.80
CA GLN A 442 17.51 -16.59 19.81
C GLN A 442 18.17 -15.77 20.93
N GLU A 443 18.83 -14.65 20.61
CA GLU A 443 19.35 -13.71 21.60
C GLU A 443 18.22 -13.12 22.46
N ILE A 444 17.10 -12.74 21.83
CA ILE A 444 15.92 -12.23 22.53
C ILE A 444 15.34 -13.29 23.46
N LEU A 445 15.23 -14.55 23.04
CA LEU A 445 14.75 -15.64 23.90
C LEU A 445 15.58 -15.83 25.16
N ASN A 446 16.89 -15.56 25.11
CA ASN A 446 17.76 -15.67 26.27
C ASN A 446 17.44 -14.65 27.38
N SER A 447 16.64 -13.62 27.07
CA SER A 447 16.17 -12.62 28.05
C SER A 447 14.83 -12.94 28.70
N ASP A 448 14.27 -14.12 28.43
CA ASP A 448 12.93 -14.57 28.86
C ASP A 448 11.82 -13.54 28.57
N PRO A 449 11.55 -13.27 27.28
CA PRO A 449 10.76 -12.12 26.85
C PRO A 449 9.24 -12.32 26.95
N PHE A 450 8.77 -13.49 27.41
CA PHE A 450 7.36 -13.85 27.36
C PHE A 450 6.74 -14.07 28.74
N GLU A 451 5.52 -13.58 28.89
CA GLU A 451 4.64 -13.94 30.00
C GLU A 451 3.49 -14.79 29.45
N ILE A 452 3.27 -15.98 30.01
CA ILE A 452 2.18 -16.87 29.61
C ILE A 452 1.11 -16.88 30.69
N TYR A 453 -0.13 -16.60 30.29
CA TYR A 453 -1.29 -16.64 31.17
C TYR A 453 -2.30 -17.69 30.69
N LEU A 454 -2.91 -18.39 31.65
CA LEU A 454 -4.03 -19.29 31.44
C LEU A 454 -5.29 -18.67 32.04
N SER A 455 -6.40 -18.67 31.31
CA SER A 455 -7.68 -18.20 31.83
C SER A 455 -8.40 -19.30 32.62
N SER A 456 -8.95 -18.95 33.78
CA SER A 456 -9.93 -19.74 34.52
C SER A 456 -11.27 -18.99 34.58
N GLU A 457 -12.31 -19.60 35.16
CA GLU A 457 -13.61 -18.95 35.38
C GLU A 457 -13.48 -17.65 36.20
N ALA A 458 -12.55 -17.61 37.16
CA ALA A 458 -12.43 -16.49 38.10
C ALA A 458 -11.32 -15.50 37.74
N GLN A 459 -10.22 -15.94 37.13
CA GLN A 459 -9.01 -15.13 36.96
C GLN A 459 -8.04 -15.67 35.91
N TRP A 460 -7.08 -14.83 35.54
CA TRP A 460 -5.89 -15.22 34.79
C TRP A 460 -4.80 -15.73 35.74
N ILE A 461 -4.19 -16.86 35.38
CA ILE A 461 -3.13 -17.52 36.13
C ILE A 461 -1.85 -17.44 35.31
N GLN A 462 -0.82 -16.78 35.83
CA GLN A 462 0.50 -16.72 35.19
C GLN A 462 1.25 -18.04 35.39
N LEU A 463 1.79 -18.60 34.31
CA LEU A 463 2.69 -19.75 34.35
C LEU A 463 4.06 -19.32 34.88
N GLN A 464 4.59 -20.07 35.85
CA GLN A 464 5.92 -19.79 36.41
C GLN A 464 7.06 -20.39 35.59
N ASP A 465 6.80 -21.49 34.87
CA ASP A 465 7.82 -22.18 34.07
C ASP A 465 7.24 -22.57 32.70
N PHE A 466 7.97 -22.24 31.63
CA PHE A 466 7.74 -22.76 30.28
C PHE A 466 9.08 -22.89 29.54
N GLU A 467 9.09 -23.63 28.43
CA GLU A 467 10.26 -23.79 27.59
C GLU A 467 9.98 -23.19 26.21
N ALA A 468 10.83 -22.26 25.76
CA ALA A 468 10.79 -21.69 24.43
C ALA A 468 12.04 -22.11 23.62
N LYS A 469 11.83 -22.50 22.36
CA LYS A 469 12.89 -22.92 21.44
C LYS A 469 12.64 -22.36 20.05
N VAL A 470 13.72 -22.05 19.34
CA VAL A 470 13.71 -21.69 17.92
C VAL A 470 14.54 -22.70 17.15
N GLY A 471 14.02 -23.11 16.00
CA GLY A 471 14.69 -24.09 15.15
C GLY A 471 13.79 -24.58 14.03
N ASP A 472 14.30 -25.55 13.28
CA ASP A 472 13.54 -26.27 12.28
C ASP A 472 12.79 -27.42 12.95
N PHE A 473 11.48 -27.23 13.14
CA PHE A 473 10.61 -28.24 13.70
C PHE A 473 9.90 -28.98 12.59
N LEU A 474 10.02 -30.32 12.58
CA LEU A 474 9.10 -31.15 11.81
C LEU A 474 7.74 -31.09 12.52
N VAL A 475 6.84 -30.27 11.98
CA VAL A 475 5.44 -30.28 12.40
C VAL A 475 4.81 -31.47 11.67
N GLU A 476 4.56 -32.57 12.38
CA GLU A 476 3.65 -33.59 11.87
C GLU A 476 2.34 -32.89 11.51
N GLU A 477 1.85 -33.07 10.28
CA GLU A 477 0.69 -32.32 9.79
C GLU A 477 -0.41 -32.33 10.86
N PRO A 478 -0.88 -31.15 11.31
CA PRO A 478 -1.98 -31.14 12.25
C PRO A 478 -3.17 -31.80 11.57
N LEU A 479 -3.85 -32.69 12.28
CA LEU A 479 -5.23 -33.07 11.99
C LEU A 479 -6.09 -31.80 12.08
N GLY A 480 -6.08 -30.96 11.06
CA GLY A 480 -6.81 -29.69 11.03
C GLY A 480 -6.06 -28.56 10.31
N ARG A 481 -6.73 -27.96 9.33
CA ARG A 481 -6.27 -26.85 8.47
C ARG A 481 -5.42 -25.79 9.18
N VAL A 482 -4.30 -25.44 8.55
CA VAL A 482 -3.61 -24.15 8.75
C VAL A 482 -4.53 -23.04 8.23
N PHE A 483 -5.04 -22.20 9.12
CA PHE A 483 -5.75 -20.98 8.73
C PHE A 483 -4.72 -19.85 8.51
N LYS A 484 -4.68 -19.29 7.30
CA LYS A 484 -3.92 -18.07 7.05
C LYS A 484 -4.80 -16.86 7.35
N LEU A 485 -4.22 -15.84 7.98
CA LEU A 485 -4.88 -14.55 8.19
C LEU A 485 -5.16 -13.94 6.80
N GLY A 486 -6.43 -13.94 6.36
CA GLY A 486 -6.85 -13.47 5.04
C GLY A 486 -7.49 -14.53 4.12
N ASP A 487 -7.62 -15.79 4.57
CA ASP A 487 -8.37 -16.80 3.81
C ASP A 487 -9.85 -16.40 3.70
N THR A 488 -10.34 -16.24 2.46
CA THR A 488 -11.77 -16.06 2.21
C THR A 488 -12.49 -17.40 2.45
N PRO A 489 -13.60 -17.43 3.20
CA PRO A 489 -14.40 -18.65 3.34
C PRO A 489 -15.00 -19.00 1.97
N LYS A 490 -14.43 -19.98 1.26
CA LYS A 490 -15.01 -20.51 0.03
C LYS A 490 -16.12 -21.51 0.37
N SER A 491 -17.35 -21.10 0.06
CA SER A 491 -18.62 -21.85 -0.01
C SER A 491 -19.30 -22.30 1.29
N PRO A 492 -20.65 -22.32 1.31
CA PRO A 492 -21.44 -22.56 2.50
C PRO A 492 -21.31 -24.02 2.93
N LEU A 493 -21.02 -24.21 4.22
CA LEU A 493 -21.14 -25.48 4.93
C LEU A 493 -22.50 -26.10 4.59
N LYS A 494 -22.51 -27.30 4.01
CA LYS A 494 -23.75 -28.03 3.76
C LYS A 494 -24.23 -28.61 5.08
N LYS A 495 -25.55 -28.55 5.28
CA LYS A 495 -26.25 -29.14 6.43
C LYS A 495 -26.03 -30.66 6.42
N GLY A 496 -25.14 -31.15 7.28
CA GLY A 496 -24.75 -32.56 7.36
C GLY A 496 -23.52 -32.85 8.24
N ASP A 497 -22.67 -31.85 8.49
CA ASP A 497 -21.40 -32.06 9.22
C ASP A 497 -21.49 -31.88 10.75
N PHE A 498 -22.71 -31.92 11.33
CA PHE A 498 -22.90 -31.84 12.77
C PHE A 498 -23.35 -33.21 13.32
N GLU A 499 -22.41 -34.00 13.85
CA GLU A 499 -22.76 -35.00 14.86
C GLU A 499 -23.09 -34.26 16.17
N TYR A 500 -24.33 -34.45 16.60
CA TYR A 500 -24.93 -33.88 17.80
C TYR A 500 -24.19 -34.33 19.07
N GLY A 501 -23.85 -33.37 19.93
CA GLY A 501 -23.25 -33.62 21.24
C GLY A 501 -23.45 -32.48 22.25
N SER A 502 -24.72 -32.11 22.49
CA SER A 502 -25.26 -31.41 23.67
C SER A 502 -24.82 -29.96 24.00
N PRO A 503 -25.71 -29.19 24.68
CA PRO A 503 -25.75 -27.73 24.56
C PRO A 503 -24.91 -27.03 25.61
N LEU A 504 -24.15 -26.02 25.18
CA LEU A 504 -23.52 -25.05 26.07
C LEU A 504 -24.37 -23.78 26.09
N PHE A 505 -24.81 -23.44 27.30
CA PHE A 505 -25.11 -22.07 27.70
C PHE A 505 -23.81 -21.26 27.78
#